data_AF-A0A1H9CK84-F1
#
_entry.id   AF-A0A1H9CK84-F1
#
_cell.length_a   1.000
_cell.length_b   1.000
_cell.length_c   1.000
_cell.angle_alpha   90.00
_cell.angle_beta   90.00
_cell.angle_gamma   90.00
#
_symmetry.space_group_name_H-M   'P 1'
#
loop_
_entity.id
_entity.type
_entity.pdbx_description
1 polymer ?
#
loop_
_entity_poly.entity_id
_entity_poly.type
_entity_poly.pdbx_seq_one_letter_code
_entity_poly.pdbx_strand_id
1 'polypeptide(L)'
;MELGNGLNLRAGRTYLPKRGETCSKVFSPGFAAEWTLEIPERPDLTIHDTRWDNGERDIVLQQPPLLPEMPAALVNLHGRLRAGIEPGPSGRMRIMAYLALPSPNGRRPSLKKALTTAALVDGCGARALRMLITRPGVTLDPAFDLRKPQDKETFQHAIHFPEDDAETPVAAYVLTRAVPVLRHSGWLLESDS
;
A
#
# COMPACT_ATOMS: atom_id res chain seq x y z
N MET A 1 -6.17 -12.67 -1.01
CA MET A 1 -7.13 -11.62 -0.61
C MET A 1 -7.61 -10.87 -1.84
N GLU A 2 -8.93 -10.80 -2.05
CA GLU A 2 -9.52 -9.95 -3.10
C GLU A 2 -9.60 -8.49 -2.60
N LEU A 3 -9.08 -7.54 -3.40
CA LEU A 3 -9.09 -6.11 -3.10
C LEU A 3 -10.14 -5.32 -3.91
N GLY A 4 -10.98 -6.01 -4.69
CA GLY A 4 -11.93 -5.42 -5.62
C GLY A 4 -11.33 -5.18 -7.02
N ASN A 5 -12.19 -4.97 -8.01
CA ASN A 5 -11.82 -4.68 -9.42
C ASN A 5 -10.92 -5.74 -10.06
N GLY A 6 -11.08 -7.00 -9.64
CA GLY A 6 -10.24 -8.12 -10.09
C GLY A 6 -8.82 -8.12 -9.51
N LEU A 7 -8.47 -7.17 -8.64
CA LEU A 7 -7.18 -7.15 -7.95
C LEU A 7 -7.14 -8.23 -6.88
N ASN A 8 -6.13 -9.09 -6.95
CA ASN A 8 -5.91 -10.13 -5.97
C ASN A 8 -4.50 -10.06 -5.40
N LEU A 9 -4.39 -10.12 -4.08
CA LEU A 9 -3.15 -10.31 -3.36
C LEU A 9 -2.97 -11.78 -3.01
N ARG A 10 -1.82 -12.35 -3.37
CA ARG A 10 -1.41 -13.69 -2.96
C ARG A 10 -0.12 -13.63 -2.18
N ALA A 11 -0.09 -14.28 -1.03
CA ALA A 11 1.15 -14.49 -0.29
C ALA A 11 2.02 -15.48 -1.06
N GLY A 12 3.27 -15.10 -1.30
CA GLY A 12 4.32 -16.03 -1.67
C GLY A 12 4.64 -16.99 -0.52
N ARG A 13 5.26 -18.11 -0.85
CA ARG A 13 5.75 -19.08 0.15
C ARG A 13 7.24 -18.88 0.47
N THR A 14 7.84 -17.88 -0.16
CA THR A 14 9.29 -17.66 -0.12
C THR A 14 9.59 -16.46 0.77
N TYR A 15 10.58 -16.65 1.65
CA TYR A 15 11.23 -15.56 2.35
C TYR A 15 12.58 -15.30 1.68
N LEU A 16 12.76 -14.09 1.17
CA LEU A 16 13.98 -13.71 0.47
C LEU A 16 14.91 -12.92 1.39
N PRO A 17 16.16 -13.37 1.57
CA PRO A 17 17.18 -12.57 2.24
C PRO A 17 17.34 -11.21 1.54
N LYS A 18 17.39 -10.14 2.33
CA LYS A 18 17.53 -8.77 1.85
C LYS A 18 18.64 -8.06 2.62
N ARG A 19 19.31 -7.13 1.96
CA ARG A 19 20.27 -6.20 2.56
C ARG A 19 20.04 -4.82 1.95
N GLY A 20 19.94 -3.80 2.77
CA GLY A 20 19.72 -2.44 2.27
C GLY A 20 19.45 -1.44 3.38
N GLU A 21 19.17 -0.19 2.98
CA GLU A 21 18.72 0.84 3.91
C GLU A 21 17.26 0.62 4.28
N THR A 22 16.93 0.78 5.56
CA THR A 22 15.56 0.79 6.11
C THR A 22 14.87 2.15 5.90
N CYS A 23 13.63 2.31 6.39
CA CYS A 23 12.91 3.59 6.35
C CYS A 23 13.64 4.69 7.15
N SER A 24 14.35 4.34 8.21
CA SER A 24 15.16 5.26 9.02
C SER A 24 16.54 5.58 8.42
N LYS A 25 16.84 5.11 7.19
CA LYS A 25 18.13 5.28 6.49
C LYS A 25 19.28 4.48 7.12
N VAL A 26 18.98 3.48 7.95
CA VAL A 26 19.99 2.60 8.54
C VAL A 26 20.20 1.39 7.65
N PHE A 27 21.44 1.04 7.35
CA PHE A 27 21.72 -0.19 6.60
C PHE A 27 21.51 -1.40 7.52
N SER A 28 20.68 -2.35 7.10
CA SER A 28 20.37 -3.56 7.87
C SER A 28 20.16 -4.76 6.93
N PRO A 29 20.56 -5.98 7.35
CA PRO A 29 20.03 -7.21 6.76
C PRO A 29 18.58 -7.46 7.21
N GLY A 30 17.89 -8.36 6.51
CA GLY A 30 16.53 -8.76 6.85
C GLY A 30 15.99 -9.79 5.88
N PHE A 31 14.67 -10.02 5.95
CA PHE A 31 13.96 -10.96 5.09
C PHE A 31 12.67 -10.33 4.56
N ALA A 32 12.44 -10.49 3.26
CA ALA A 32 11.20 -10.09 2.62
C ALA A 32 10.26 -11.28 2.48
N ALA A 33 9.05 -11.16 3.02
CA ALA A 33 7.93 -11.97 2.59
C ALA A 33 7.43 -11.41 1.25
N GLU A 34 7.39 -12.26 0.23
CA GLU A 34 6.92 -11.86 -1.09
C GLU A 34 5.40 -11.93 -1.18
N TRP A 35 4.82 -10.95 -1.87
CA TRP A 35 3.41 -10.90 -2.22
C TRP A 35 3.26 -10.62 -3.70
N THR A 36 2.35 -11.33 -4.34
CA THR A 36 1.98 -11.11 -5.74
C THR A 36 0.67 -10.35 -5.79
N LEU A 37 0.68 -9.18 -6.44
CA LEU A 37 -0.50 -8.46 -6.84
C LEU A 37 -0.85 -8.85 -8.27
N GLU A 38 -1.88 -9.67 -8.41
CA GLU A 38 -2.44 -10.10 -9.68
C GLU A 38 -3.40 -9.02 -10.20
N ILE A 39 -3.23 -8.67 -11.47
CA ILE A 39 -4.01 -7.65 -12.17
C ILE A 39 -4.54 -8.28 -13.46
N PRO A 40 -5.86 -8.21 -13.75
CA PRO A 40 -6.43 -8.84 -14.93
C PRO A 40 -5.72 -8.40 -16.23
N GLU A 41 -5.28 -9.37 -17.04
CA GLU A 41 -4.64 -9.15 -18.34
C GLU A 41 -3.34 -8.31 -18.31
N ARG A 42 -2.74 -8.12 -17.13
CA ARG A 42 -1.49 -7.38 -16.95
C ARG A 42 -0.43 -8.27 -16.29
N PRO A 43 0.86 -7.92 -16.42
CA PRO A 43 1.91 -8.57 -15.65
C PRO A 43 1.67 -8.41 -14.15
N ASP A 44 1.94 -9.48 -13.41
CA ASP A 44 1.89 -9.46 -11.95
C ASP A 44 2.93 -8.48 -11.38
N LEU A 45 2.56 -7.86 -10.25
CA LEU A 45 3.44 -6.97 -9.51
C LEU A 45 3.89 -7.62 -8.20
N THR A 46 5.19 -7.56 -7.91
CA THR A 46 5.76 -8.14 -6.68
C THR A 46 5.90 -7.07 -5.60
N ILE A 47 5.40 -7.37 -4.40
CA ILE A 47 5.48 -6.51 -3.22
C ILE A 47 6.30 -7.24 -2.17
N HIS A 48 7.26 -6.54 -1.58
CA HIS A 48 8.06 -7.05 -0.47
C HIS A 48 7.56 -6.45 0.82
N ASP A 49 7.13 -7.30 1.76
CA ASP A 49 6.97 -6.97 3.17
C ASP A 49 8.24 -7.41 3.90
N THR A 50 9.12 -6.44 4.15
CA THR A 50 10.46 -6.68 4.69
C THR A 50 10.47 -6.48 6.18
N ARG A 51 10.94 -7.49 6.93
CA ARG A 51 11.34 -7.35 8.33
C ARG A 51 12.87 -7.27 8.39
N TRP A 52 13.37 -6.23 9.03
CA TRP A 52 14.80 -5.96 9.17
C TRP A 52 15.31 -6.41 10.54
N ASP A 53 16.58 -6.77 10.61
CA ASP A 53 17.23 -7.25 11.84
C ASP A 53 17.34 -6.14 12.91
N ASN A 54 17.25 -4.86 12.50
CA ASN A 54 17.18 -3.74 13.41
C ASN A 54 15.78 -3.49 14.01
N GLY A 55 14.80 -4.36 13.73
CA GLY A 55 13.43 -4.28 14.23
C GLY A 55 12.48 -3.44 13.38
N GLU A 56 12.96 -2.75 12.34
CA GLU A 56 12.07 -2.07 11.40
C GLU A 56 11.33 -3.05 10.50
N ARG A 57 10.15 -2.64 10.03
CA ARG A 57 9.39 -3.34 9.00
C ARG A 57 8.92 -2.34 7.96
N ASP A 58 9.01 -2.70 6.68
CA ASP A 58 8.51 -1.86 5.60
C ASP A 58 7.96 -2.63 4.42
N ILE A 59 7.09 -1.96 3.67
CA ILE A 59 6.47 -2.49 2.47
C ILE A 59 6.83 -1.65 1.26
N VAL A 60 7.20 -2.31 0.17
CA VAL A 60 7.54 -1.65 -1.09
C VAL A 60 7.17 -2.52 -2.30
N LEU A 61 6.73 -1.88 -3.37
CA LEU A 61 6.65 -2.50 -4.69
C LEU A 61 8.08 -2.81 -5.17
N GLN A 62 8.41 -4.09 -5.24
CA GLN A 62 9.76 -4.55 -5.54
C GLN A 62 10.12 -4.23 -6.99
N GLN A 63 11.31 -3.69 -7.23
CA GLN A 63 11.83 -3.52 -8.58
C GLN A 63 12.41 -4.86 -9.09
N PRO A 64 11.82 -5.50 -10.12
CA PRO A 64 12.40 -6.69 -10.71
C PRO A 64 13.69 -6.36 -11.48
N PRO A 65 14.60 -7.33 -11.68
CA PRO A 65 15.83 -7.13 -12.47
C PRO A 65 15.55 -6.70 -13.92
N LEU A 66 14.46 -7.21 -14.49
CA LEU A 66 13.94 -6.83 -15.80
C LEU A 66 12.48 -6.43 -15.64
N LEU A 67 12.16 -5.19 -15.99
CA LEU A 67 10.77 -4.71 -16.00
C LEU A 67 10.09 -5.15 -17.30
N PRO A 68 8.88 -5.74 -17.25
CA PRO A 68 8.07 -5.89 -18.45
C PRO A 68 7.68 -4.53 -19.02
N GLU A 69 7.19 -4.51 -20.26
CA GLU A 69 6.62 -3.30 -20.85
C GLU A 69 5.46 -2.80 -19.98
N MET A 70 5.59 -1.58 -19.46
CA MET A 70 4.59 -0.99 -18.58
C MET A 70 4.62 0.55 -18.63
N PRO A 71 3.52 1.21 -18.27
CA PRO A 71 3.44 2.66 -18.17
C PRO A 71 4.52 3.27 -17.26
N ALA A 72 5.06 4.42 -17.67
CA ALA A 72 6.13 5.12 -16.94
C ALA A 72 5.77 5.45 -15.49
N ALA A 73 4.49 5.70 -15.19
CA ALA A 73 4.03 5.96 -13.84
C ALA A 73 4.24 4.75 -12.90
N LEU A 74 4.01 3.52 -13.40
CA LEU A 74 4.24 2.28 -12.67
C LEU A 74 5.73 1.97 -12.54
N VAL A 75 6.52 2.14 -13.60
CA VAL A 75 7.99 2.07 -13.54
C VAL A 75 8.52 2.96 -12.42
N ASN A 76 7.99 4.18 -12.30
CA ASN A 76 8.42 5.14 -11.31
C ASN A 76 7.99 4.83 -9.86
N LEU A 77 7.08 3.87 -9.66
CA LEU A 77 6.65 3.40 -8.35
C LEU A 77 7.58 2.30 -7.80
N HIS A 78 8.18 1.48 -8.66
CA HIS A 78 9.08 0.40 -8.25
C HIS A 78 10.26 0.91 -7.40
N GLY A 79 10.51 0.24 -6.28
CA GLY A 79 11.55 0.60 -5.31
C GLY A 79 11.30 1.94 -4.58
N ARG A 80 10.12 2.56 -4.74
CA ARG A 80 9.77 3.86 -4.17
C ARG A 80 8.52 3.81 -3.32
N LEU A 81 8.25 4.94 -2.67
CA LEU A 81 7.10 5.17 -1.80
C LEU A 81 6.94 4.09 -0.74
N ARG A 82 8.07 3.59 -0.24
CA ARG A 82 8.14 2.61 0.83
C ARG A 82 7.31 3.07 2.02
N ALA A 83 6.53 2.16 2.58
CA ALA A 83 5.70 2.41 3.75
C ALA A 83 6.30 1.69 4.96
N GLY A 84 6.78 2.47 5.93
CA GLY A 84 7.19 1.94 7.23
C GLY A 84 5.97 1.45 8.01
N ILE A 85 6.18 0.38 8.76
CA ILE A 85 5.25 -0.14 9.74
C ILE A 85 5.83 0.18 11.11
N GLU A 86 5.05 0.86 11.92
CA GLU A 86 5.46 1.38 13.22
C GLU A 86 4.60 0.77 14.33
N PRO A 87 5.09 0.70 15.57
CA PRO A 87 4.25 0.42 16.72
C PRO A 87 3.14 1.48 16.85
N GLY A 88 1.92 1.01 17.03
CA GLY A 88 0.75 1.80 17.39
C GLY A 88 0.35 1.59 18.86
N PRO A 89 -0.78 2.16 19.29
CA PRO A 89 -1.29 1.97 20.65
C PRO A 89 -1.63 0.50 20.96
N SER A 90 -1.51 0.13 22.24
CA SER A 90 -2.00 -1.15 22.77
C SER A 90 -1.45 -2.40 22.06
N GLY A 91 -0.16 -2.39 21.70
CA GLY A 91 0.50 -3.55 21.06
C GLY A 91 0.06 -3.82 19.62
N ARG A 92 -0.64 -2.87 18.99
CA ARG A 92 -1.00 -2.93 17.57
C ARG A 92 0.11 -2.34 16.73
N MET A 93 0.16 -2.71 15.46
CA MET A 93 1.02 -2.07 14.48
C MET A 93 0.22 -1.05 13.68
N ARG A 94 0.90 -0.08 13.07
CA ARG A 94 0.28 0.91 12.19
C ARG A 94 1.05 1.10 10.90
N ILE A 95 0.32 1.41 9.84
CA ILE A 95 0.85 1.90 8.57
C ILE A 95 0.15 3.23 8.25
N MET A 96 0.92 4.27 7.95
CA MET A 96 0.35 5.55 7.55
C MET A 96 -0.32 5.41 6.19
N ALA A 97 -1.55 5.86 6.03
CA ALA A 97 -2.33 5.78 4.79
C ALA A 97 -2.05 6.98 3.85
N TYR A 98 -0.78 7.28 3.60
CA TYR A 98 -0.39 8.33 2.65
C TYR A 98 -0.74 7.93 1.22
N LEU A 99 -1.47 8.81 0.54
CA LEU A 99 -1.96 8.52 -0.80
C LEU A 99 -0.90 8.87 -1.85
N ALA A 100 -0.58 7.94 -2.74
CA ALA A 100 0.21 8.24 -3.92
C ALA A 100 -0.62 9.11 -4.88
N LEU A 101 -0.06 10.24 -5.28
CA LEU A 101 -0.62 11.11 -6.30
C LEU A 101 0.17 10.90 -7.59
N PRO A 102 -0.43 10.28 -8.62
CA PRO A 102 0.18 10.16 -9.93
C PRO A 102 0.48 11.54 -10.53
N SER A 103 1.55 11.64 -11.30
CA SER A 103 1.88 12.88 -12.01
C SER A 103 1.22 12.88 -13.40
N PRO A 104 0.51 13.94 -13.80
CA PRO A 104 -0.11 14.03 -15.13
C PRO A 104 0.84 13.82 -16.30
N ASN A 105 2.14 14.11 -16.11
CA ASN A 105 3.15 14.05 -17.16
C ASN A 105 3.99 12.75 -17.09
N GLY A 106 3.48 11.69 -16.44
CA GLY A 106 4.21 10.43 -16.26
C GLY A 106 5.46 10.52 -15.36
N ARG A 107 5.64 11.66 -14.67
CA ARG A 107 6.72 11.84 -13.69
C ARG A 107 6.44 11.01 -12.43
N ARG A 108 7.43 11.00 -11.52
CA ARG A 108 7.39 10.25 -10.27
C ARG A 108 6.13 10.60 -9.46
N PRO A 109 5.39 9.61 -8.95
CA PRO A 109 4.27 9.88 -8.05
C PRO A 109 4.78 10.55 -6.76
N SER A 110 4.00 11.50 -6.24
CA SER A 110 4.25 12.13 -4.94
C SER A 110 3.37 11.51 -3.86
N LEU A 111 3.64 11.79 -2.58
CA LEU A 111 2.80 11.34 -1.47
C LEU A 111 2.02 12.51 -0.89
N LYS A 112 0.69 12.39 -0.86
CA LYS A 112 -0.18 13.25 -0.07
C LYS A 112 -0.33 12.67 1.32
N LYS A 113 0.25 13.36 2.31
CA LYS A 113 0.28 12.90 3.70
C LYS A 113 -0.95 13.30 4.49
N ALA A 114 -1.45 14.52 4.25
CA ALA A 114 -2.66 15.04 4.88
C ALA A 114 -3.76 15.20 3.82
N LEU A 115 -4.92 14.59 4.05
CA LEU A 115 -6.06 14.63 3.14
C LEU A 115 -7.37 14.45 3.88
N THR A 116 -8.49 14.78 3.23
CA THR A 116 -9.81 14.47 3.79
C THR A 116 -10.05 12.96 3.72
N THR A 117 -10.89 12.44 4.63
CA THR A 117 -11.34 11.04 4.54
C THR A 117 -12.03 10.74 3.21
N ALA A 118 -12.76 11.70 2.63
CA ALA A 118 -13.37 11.54 1.32
C ALA A 118 -12.32 11.34 0.22
N ALA A 119 -11.27 12.17 0.19
CA ALA A 119 -10.16 12.01 -0.75
C ALA A 119 -9.40 10.67 -0.55
N LEU A 120 -9.32 10.16 0.69
CA LEU A 120 -8.70 8.86 0.96
C LEU A 120 -9.55 7.72 0.38
N VAL A 121 -10.86 7.78 0.64
CA VAL A 121 -11.86 6.82 0.15
C VAL A 121 -11.86 6.77 -1.39
N ASP A 122 -11.88 7.94 -2.02
CA ASP A 122 -11.82 8.08 -3.48
C ASP A 122 -10.52 7.46 -4.05
N GLY A 123 -9.37 7.89 -3.54
CA GLY A 123 -8.08 7.41 -4.00
C GLY A 123 -7.86 5.90 -3.81
N CYS A 124 -8.36 5.33 -2.72
CA CYS A 124 -8.24 3.89 -2.45
C CYS A 124 -9.32 3.05 -3.17
N GLY A 125 -10.46 3.66 -3.51
CA GLY A 125 -11.69 2.95 -3.81
C GLY A 125 -12.49 2.61 -2.55
N ALA A 126 -13.74 3.09 -2.50
CA ALA A 126 -14.57 3.01 -1.30
C ALA A 126 -14.82 1.58 -0.82
N ARG A 127 -15.19 0.68 -1.74
CA ARG A 127 -15.45 -0.73 -1.41
C ARG A 127 -14.21 -1.42 -0.83
N ALA A 128 -13.07 -1.26 -1.49
CA ALA A 128 -11.82 -1.91 -1.11
C ALA A 128 -11.34 -1.45 0.27
N LEU A 129 -11.33 -0.13 0.50
CA LEU A 129 -10.94 0.43 1.80
C LEU A 129 -11.90 -0.01 2.91
N ARG A 130 -13.21 -0.04 2.64
CA ARG A 130 -14.21 -0.56 3.59
C ARG A 130 -13.95 -2.02 3.94
N MET A 131 -13.74 -2.88 2.94
CA MET A 131 -13.43 -4.29 3.18
C MET A 131 -12.19 -4.46 4.07
N LEU A 132 -11.13 -3.68 3.82
CA LEU A 132 -9.92 -3.70 4.64
C LEU A 132 -10.20 -3.31 6.09
N ILE A 133 -10.88 -2.18 6.33
CA ILE A 133 -11.11 -1.70 7.71
C ILE A 133 -12.16 -2.50 8.48
N THR A 134 -12.97 -3.31 7.81
CA THR A 134 -13.93 -4.23 8.47
C THR A 134 -13.30 -5.54 8.93
N ARG A 135 -12.02 -5.79 8.62
CA ARG A 135 -11.31 -6.98 9.10
C ARG A 135 -11.18 -6.95 10.63
N PRO A 136 -11.21 -8.11 11.30
CA PRO A 136 -11.02 -8.19 12.74
C PRO A 136 -9.75 -7.49 13.19
N GLY A 137 -9.85 -6.61 14.19
CA GLY A 137 -8.70 -5.90 14.76
C GLY A 137 -8.09 -4.82 13.86
N VAL A 138 -8.71 -4.49 12.71
CA VAL A 138 -8.26 -3.40 11.84
C VAL A 138 -9.09 -2.15 12.09
N THR A 139 -8.44 -0.99 12.21
CA THR A 139 -9.14 0.29 12.40
C THR A 139 -8.47 1.41 11.62
N LEU A 140 -9.27 2.34 11.10
CA LEU A 140 -8.77 3.61 10.57
C LEU A 140 -8.73 4.66 11.68
N ASP A 141 -7.66 5.44 11.71
CA ASP A 141 -7.50 6.61 12.57
C ASP A 141 -7.25 7.85 11.70
N PRO A 142 -7.99 8.96 11.88
CA PRO A 142 -9.16 9.07 12.75
C PRO A 142 -10.33 8.19 12.28
N ALA A 143 -11.14 7.73 13.24
CA ALA A 143 -12.28 6.86 12.98
C ALA A 143 -13.46 7.64 12.40
N PHE A 144 -13.66 7.54 11.08
CA PHE A 144 -14.79 8.14 10.37
C PHE A 144 -15.63 7.07 9.64
N ASP A 145 -16.92 7.33 9.45
CA ASP A 145 -17.78 6.46 8.63
C ASP A 145 -17.42 6.60 7.15
N LEU A 146 -16.85 5.55 6.56
CA LEU A 146 -16.46 5.54 5.15
C LEU A 146 -17.64 5.56 4.17
N ARG A 147 -18.88 5.35 4.64
CA ARG A 147 -20.10 5.52 3.81
C ARG A 147 -20.55 6.98 3.72
N LYS A 148 -20.09 7.81 4.66
CA LYS A 148 -20.33 9.25 4.71
C LYS A 148 -19.01 9.94 5.09
N PRO A 149 -17.98 9.80 4.24
CA PRO A 149 -16.66 10.25 4.60
C PRO A 149 -16.66 11.77 4.73
N GLN A 150 -16.05 12.28 5.79
CA GLN A 150 -15.92 13.73 5.96
C GLN A 150 -15.02 14.30 4.86
N ASP A 151 -15.35 15.50 4.40
CA ASP A 151 -14.62 16.20 3.33
C ASP A 151 -14.23 17.64 3.70
N LYS A 152 -14.11 17.93 5.00
CA LYS A 152 -13.82 19.29 5.48
C LYS A 152 -12.39 19.44 5.98
N GLU A 153 -11.99 18.55 6.88
CA GLU A 153 -10.70 18.62 7.54
C GLU A 153 -9.72 17.62 6.95
N THR A 154 -8.43 17.97 6.95
CA THR A 154 -7.38 17.08 6.46
C THR A 154 -6.64 16.44 7.62
N PHE A 155 -6.43 15.13 7.54
CA PHE A 155 -5.75 14.34 8.57
C PHE A 155 -4.61 13.53 7.96
N GLN A 156 -3.64 13.16 8.79
CA GLN A 156 -2.76 12.06 8.46
C GLN A 156 -3.42 10.78 8.94
N HIS A 157 -3.98 10.02 8.00
CA HIS A 157 -4.66 8.78 8.34
C HIS A 157 -3.67 7.66 8.64
N ALA A 158 -4.01 6.79 9.58
CA ALA A 158 -3.28 5.58 9.91
C ALA A 158 -4.23 4.38 9.93
N ILE A 159 -3.78 3.26 9.38
CA ILE A 159 -4.45 1.97 9.52
C ILE A 159 -3.72 1.19 10.60
N HIS A 160 -4.44 0.85 11.67
CA HIS A 160 -3.94 0.04 12.77
C HIS A 160 -4.40 -1.40 12.60
N PHE A 161 -3.56 -2.37 12.95
CA PHE A 161 -3.81 -3.80 12.76
C PHE A 161 -3.05 -4.66 13.80
N PRO A 162 -3.46 -5.91 14.02
CA PRO A 162 -2.73 -6.84 14.92
C PRO A 162 -1.28 -7.08 14.44
N GLU A 163 -0.35 -7.33 15.35
CA GLU A 163 1.06 -7.53 15.00
C GLU A 163 1.32 -8.74 14.09
N ASP A 164 0.52 -9.78 14.28
CA ASP A 164 0.53 -11.03 13.51
C ASP A 164 -0.22 -10.93 12.17
N ASP A 165 -0.91 -9.82 11.89
CA ASP A 165 -1.58 -9.61 10.61
C ASP A 165 -0.57 -9.25 9.50
N ALA A 166 -0.27 -10.26 8.69
CA ALA A 166 0.61 -10.12 7.53
C ALA A 166 -0.10 -9.50 6.31
N GLU A 167 -1.43 -9.62 6.20
CA GLU A 167 -2.18 -9.23 5.01
C GLU A 167 -2.54 -7.74 5.01
N THR A 168 -3.06 -7.23 6.14
CA THR A 168 -3.56 -5.86 6.26
C THR A 168 -2.55 -4.80 5.82
N PRO A 169 -1.27 -4.84 6.22
CA PRO A 169 -0.35 -3.78 5.82
C PRO A 169 -0.01 -3.84 4.32
N VAL A 170 0.02 -5.02 3.71
CA VAL A 170 0.23 -5.18 2.26
C VAL A 170 -0.97 -4.65 1.49
N ALA A 171 -2.18 -5.01 1.92
CA ALA A 171 -3.41 -4.48 1.34
C ALA A 171 -3.47 -2.95 1.50
N ALA A 172 -3.16 -2.40 2.67
CA ALA A 172 -3.10 -0.97 2.91
C ALA A 172 -2.11 -0.28 1.96
N TYR A 173 -0.89 -0.84 1.79
CA TYR A 173 0.09 -0.33 0.83
C TYR A 173 -0.47 -0.32 -0.59
N VAL A 174 -1.06 -1.43 -1.06
CA VAL A 174 -1.65 -1.51 -2.40
C VAL A 174 -2.72 -0.44 -2.60
N LEU A 175 -3.69 -0.35 -1.69
CA LEU A 175 -4.80 0.59 -1.81
C LEU A 175 -4.35 2.05 -1.84
N THR A 176 -3.32 2.38 -1.08
CA THR A 176 -2.90 3.78 -0.90
C THR A 176 -1.78 4.20 -1.85
N ARG A 177 -0.93 3.27 -2.32
CA ARG A 177 0.24 3.58 -3.17
C ARG A 177 0.13 3.02 -4.58
N ALA A 178 -0.35 1.79 -4.75
CA ALA A 178 -0.41 1.15 -6.06
C ALA A 178 -1.70 1.48 -6.82
N VAL A 179 -2.86 1.35 -6.18
CA VAL A 179 -4.18 1.57 -6.81
C VAL A 179 -4.31 2.94 -7.49
N PRO A 180 -3.91 4.08 -6.86
CA PRO A 180 -3.99 5.37 -7.53
C PRO A 180 -3.17 5.43 -8.82
N VAL A 181 -1.99 4.81 -8.82
CA VAL A 181 -1.07 4.77 -9.97
C VAL A 181 -1.58 3.81 -11.05
N LEU A 182 -2.15 2.66 -10.66
CA LEU A 182 -2.76 1.70 -11.56
C LEU A 182 -3.95 2.30 -12.30
N ARG A 183 -4.84 3.01 -11.59
CA ARG A 183 -5.98 3.74 -12.21
C ARG A 183 -5.51 4.79 -13.19
N HIS A 184 -4.58 5.65 -12.75
CA HIS A 184 -4.03 6.69 -13.61
C HIS A 184 -3.34 6.14 -14.87
N SER A 185 -2.74 4.96 -14.78
CA SER A 185 -2.06 4.31 -15.91
C SER A 185 -3.00 3.54 -16.83
N GLY A 186 -4.32 3.54 -16.56
CA GLY A 186 -5.30 2.76 -17.30
C GLY A 186 -5.18 1.24 -17.12
N TRP A 187 -4.43 0.79 -16.10
CA TRP A 187 -4.28 -0.63 -15.77
C TRP A 187 -5.38 -1.15 -14.85
N LEU A 188 -6.07 -0.24 -14.16
CA LEU A 188 -7.27 -0.54 -13.39
C LEU A 188 -8.38 0.37 -13.89
N LEU A 189 -9.50 -0.22 -14.31
CA LEU A 189 -10.70 0.56 -14.64
C LEU A 189 -11.23 1.23 -13.38
N GLU A 190 -11.79 2.44 -13.54
CA GLU A 190 -12.61 3.03 -12.51
C GLU A 190 -13.80 2.10 -12.26
N SER A 191 -13.96 1.66 -11.03
CA SER A 191 -15.12 0.86 -10.64
C SER A 191 -16.27 1.75 -10.27
N ASP A 192 -17.46 1.39 -10.76
CA ASP A 192 -18.73 2.03 -10.45
C ASP A 192 -18.88 2.27 -8.93
N SER A 193 -19.19 3.53 -8.63
CA SER A 193 -19.55 4.16 -7.34
C SER A 193 -20.23 3.25 -6.31
#